data_AF-A0A925DJ22-F1
#
_entry.id   AF-A0A925DJ22-F1
#
_cell.length_a   1.000
_cell.length_b   1.000
_cell.length_c   1.000
_cell.angle_alpha   90.00
_cell.angle_beta   90.00
_cell.angle_gamma   90.00
#
_symmetry.space_group_name_H-M   'P 1'
#
loop_
_entity.id
_entity.type
_entity.pdbx_description
1 polymer ?
#
loop_
_entity_poly.entity_id
_entity_poly.type
_entity_poly.pdbx_seq_one_letter_code
_entity_poly.pdbx_strand_id
1 'polypeptide(L)'
;QRYWSARQRYAEQGLAPVRAALAGADFIAADQLVREKVNPLYEEANARAVELLNLLSNQARANFNEVNERNELIATVAVAGIALSSLAVLLCGLFFFRGAVLPLQSAVTALERIAEGNLSGENGHDGYGEPGRVMASVSMMQLHLKVMIDEIRCSSGSIREQCARLNQTMMNVAQHSEEQHDRVYQTVDAAAVSCDGLKRLADDAEALLLLAERAGAWCEPAPAPALAETVAAAEPALQAAPTPAAEPSDLDWLDLEPEPCAAQEDNLAQRAQGLAAAARIEAFSMSDTMAQMNQVAMLIVENRGDVQDAWAASQQLESTAAELDKLVKYFD
;
A
#
# COMPACT_ATOMS: atom_id res chain seq x y z
N GLN A 1 33.50 93.91 31.61
CA GLN A 1 33.23 95.18 32.35
C GLN A 1 34.52 95.99 32.62
N ARG A 2 35.58 95.41 33.22
CA ARG A 2 36.84 96.14 33.54
C ARG A 2 37.58 96.75 32.34
N TYR A 3 37.62 96.07 31.19
CA TYR A 3 38.19 96.67 29.96
C TYR A 3 37.37 97.84 29.45
N TRP A 4 36.03 97.73 29.46
CA TRP A 4 35.14 98.77 28.94
C TRP A 4 35.32 100.07 29.75
N SER A 5 35.44 99.97 31.07
CA SER A 5 35.70 101.12 31.92
C SER A 5 37.12 101.71 31.75
N ALA A 6 38.15 100.87 31.59
CA ALA A 6 39.52 101.35 31.34
C ALA A 6 39.66 102.02 29.96
N ARG A 7 39.05 101.44 28.93
CA ARG A 7 38.98 102.02 27.57
C ARG A 7 38.23 103.34 27.56
N GLN A 8 37.12 103.44 28.29
CA GLN A 8 36.35 104.67 28.41
C GLN A 8 37.18 105.78 29.08
N ARG A 9 37.86 105.47 30.19
CA ARG A 9 38.79 106.40 30.85
C ARG A 9 39.93 106.84 29.92
N TYR A 10 40.54 105.93 29.19
CA TYR A 10 41.58 106.25 28.20
C TYR A 10 41.07 107.21 27.11
N ALA A 11 39.87 106.96 26.57
CA ALA A 11 39.27 107.79 25.53
C ALA A 11 38.85 109.19 26.04
N GLU A 12 38.17 109.25 27.19
CA GLU A 12 37.60 110.49 27.74
C GLU A 12 38.62 111.33 28.50
N GLN A 13 39.49 110.72 29.31
CA GLN A 13 40.42 111.43 30.20
C GLN A 13 41.84 111.53 29.64
N GLY A 14 42.19 110.70 28.65
CA GLY A 14 43.49 110.74 27.96
C GLY A 14 43.39 111.45 26.61
N LEU A 15 42.66 110.86 25.66
CA LEU A 15 42.66 111.30 24.26
C LEU A 15 41.87 112.60 24.02
N ALA A 16 40.72 112.80 24.68
CA ALA A 16 39.92 114.01 24.49
C ALA A 16 40.64 115.33 24.87
N PRO A 17 41.33 115.45 26.02
CA PRO A 17 42.07 116.67 26.36
C PRO A 17 43.29 116.90 25.47
N VAL A 18 44.00 115.85 25.06
CA VAL A 18 45.11 115.97 24.10
C VAL A 18 44.62 116.47 22.75
N ARG A 19 43.49 115.94 22.26
CA ARG A 19 42.85 116.42 21.03
C ARG A 19 42.45 117.90 21.14
N ALA A 20 41.94 118.32 22.29
CA ALA A 20 41.60 119.73 22.52
C ALA A 20 42.84 120.64 22.54
N ALA A 21 43.93 120.21 23.18
CA ALA A 21 45.20 120.96 23.20
C ALA A 21 45.84 121.09 21.80
N LEU A 22 45.82 120.01 21.02
CA LEU A 22 46.32 120.03 19.64
C LEU A 22 45.47 120.90 18.71
N ALA A 23 44.15 120.92 18.88
CA ALA A 23 43.26 121.82 18.14
C ALA A 23 43.51 123.31 18.47
N GLY A 24 43.99 123.60 19.69
CA GLY A 24 44.46 124.92 20.11
C GLY A 24 45.91 125.25 19.74
N ALA A 25 46.60 124.38 18.98
CA ALA A 25 48.03 124.49 18.62
C ALA A 25 49.00 124.55 19.81
N ASP A 26 48.60 124.08 20.99
CA ASP A 26 49.47 123.99 22.18
C ASP A 26 50.17 122.62 22.24
N PHE A 27 51.30 122.55 21.55
CA PHE A 27 52.09 121.33 21.43
C PHE A 27 52.83 120.94 22.72
N ILE A 28 53.18 121.91 23.58
CA ILE A 28 53.89 121.65 24.84
C ILE A 28 52.94 121.01 25.85
N ALA A 29 51.73 121.55 26.00
CA ALA A 29 50.72 120.98 26.89
C ALA A 29 50.24 119.60 26.41
N ALA A 30 50.12 119.40 25.09
CA ALA A 30 49.77 118.11 24.51
C ALA A 30 50.81 117.02 24.82
N ASP A 31 52.10 117.33 24.69
CA ASP A 31 53.21 116.40 24.97
C ASP A 31 53.29 116.01 26.46
N GLN A 32 53.06 116.96 27.37
CA GLN A 32 52.93 116.67 28.81
C GLN A 32 51.72 115.77 29.11
N LEU A 33 50.54 116.10 28.58
CA LEU A 33 49.32 115.29 28.74
C LEU A 33 49.50 113.86 28.20
N VAL A 34 50.26 113.70 27.10
CA VAL A 34 50.57 112.38 26.56
C VAL A 34 51.38 111.57 27.56
N ARG A 35 52.46 112.13 28.12
CA ARG A 35 53.32 111.40 29.07
C ARG A 35 52.64 111.14 30.40
N GLU A 36 51.92 112.11 30.95
CA GLU A 36 51.35 112.02 32.30
C GLU A 36 50.00 111.29 32.34
N LYS A 37 49.18 111.40 31.29
CA LYS A 37 47.81 110.86 31.28
C LYS A 37 47.62 109.78 30.24
N VAL A 38 47.98 110.03 28.98
CA VAL A 38 47.70 109.08 27.89
C VAL A 38 48.50 107.80 28.03
N ASN A 39 49.80 107.87 28.30
CA ASN A 39 50.67 106.71 28.39
C ASN A 39 50.27 105.73 29.52
N PRO A 40 50.05 106.18 30.78
CA PRO A 40 49.60 105.27 31.83
C PRO A 40 48.16 104.76 31.63
N LEU A 41 47.24 105.59 31.11
CA LEU A 41 45.88 105.14 30.79
C LEU A 41 45.86 104.14 29.62
N TYR A 42 46.78 104.27 28.66
CA TYR A 42 46.97 103.31 27.58
C TYR A 42 47.51 101.99 28.12
N GLU A 43 48.54 102.01 28.95
CA GLU A 43 49.08 100.80 29.58
C GLU A 43 48.01 100.07 30.40
N GLU A 44 47.21 100.79 31.19
CA GLU A 44 46.09 100.19 31.94
C GLU A 44 45.04 99.58 31.00
N ALA A 45 44.60 100.33 29.98
CA ALA A 45 43.61 99.85 29.03
C ALA A 45 44.12 98.65 28.21
N ASN A 46 45.38 98.66 27.80
CA ASN A 46 46.03 97.59 27.05
C ASN A 46 46.22 96.33 27.91
N ALA A 47 46.65 96.47 29.18
CA ALA A 47 46.73 95.35 30.11
C ALA A 47 45.36 94.67 30.30
N ARG A 48 44.28 95.46 30.43
CA ARG A 48 42.91 94.93 30.49
C ARG A 48 42.43 94.33 29.16
N ALA A 49 42.92 94.85 28.03
CA ALA A 49 42.62 94.30 26.70
C ALA A 49 43.22 92.91 26.54
N VAL A 50 44.48 92.74 26.93
CA VAL A 50 45.20 91.46 26.90
C VAL A 50 44.55 90.46 27.86
N GLU A 51 44.18 90.90 29.08
CA GLU A 51 43.45 90.06 30.05
C GLU A 51 42.12 89.55 29.45
N LEU A 52 41.34 90.43 28.83
CA LEU A 52 40.09 90.05 28.15
C LEU A 52 40.35 89.10 26.99
N LEU A 53 41.34 89.38 26.13
CA LEU A 53 41.67 88.56 24.98
C LEU A 53 42.08 87.15 25.41
N ASN A 54 42.87 87.03 26.48
CA ASN A 54 43.25 85.74 27.07
C ASN A 54 42.03 84.99 27.62
N LEU A 55 41.11 85.67 28.31
CA LEU A 55 39.87 85.06 28.79
C LEU A 55 39.01 84.55 27.64
N LEU A 56 38.78 85.36 26.60
CA LEU A 56 37.99 84.96 25.43
C LEU A 56 38.65 83.81 24.66
N SER A 57 39.98 83.85 24.50
CA SER A 57 40.76 82.77 23.86
C SER A 57 40.67 81.46 24.65
N ASN A 58 40.83 81.52 25.97
CA ASN A 58 40.71 80.35 26.85
C ASN A 58 39.30 79.78 26.83
N GLN A 59 38.28 80.63 26.86
CA GLN A 59 36.88 80.21 26.82
C GLN A 59 36.51 79.60 25.46
N ALA A 60 37.02 80.18 24.35
CA ALA A 60 36.85 79.61 23.01
C ALA A 60 37.52 78.24 22.89
N ARG A 61 38.74 78.07 23.42
CA ARG A 61 39.43 76.76 23.46
C ARG A 61 38.68 75.73 24.30
N ALA A 62 38.21 76.12 25.48
CA ALA A 62 37.45 75.23 26.36
C ALA A 62 36.15 74.76 25.68
N ASN A 63 35.38 75.69 25.11
CA ASN A 63 34.16 75.36 24.37
C ASN A 63 34.44 74.47 23.15
N PHE A 64 35.52 74.74 22.41
CA PHE A 64 35.90 73.92 21.26
C PHE A 64 36.24 72.49 21.68
N ASN A 65 37.06 72.32 22.72
CA ASN A 65 37.42 71.00 23.23
C ASN A 65 36.21 70.23 23.74
N GLU A 66 35.32 70.90 24.50
CA GLU A 66 34.09 70.27 25.02
C GLU A 66 33.17 69.80 23.89
N VAL A 67 32.99 70.62 22.84
CA VAL A 67 32.19 70.22 21.67
C VAL A 67 32.85 69.05 20.94
N ASN A 68 34.17 69.06 20.80
CA ASN A 68 34.89 68.01 20.08
C ASN A 68 34.84 66.66 20.82
N GLU A 69 35.04 66.65 22.14
CA GLU A 69 34.88 65.46 22.99
C GLU A 69 33.45 64.91 22.92
N ARG A 70 32.44 65.79 22.99
CA ARG A 70 31.03 65.38 22.84
C ARG A 70 30.76 64.81 21.47
N ASN A 71 31.29 65.42 20.41
CA ASN A 71 31.08 64.95 19.04
C ASN A 71 31.77 63.60 18.79
N GLU A 72 32.97 63.38 19.34
CA GLU A 72 33.66 62.09 19.30
C GLU A 72 32.88 61.01 20.07
N LEU A 73 32.34 61.34 21.24
CA LEU A 73 31.49 60.41 21.99
C LEU A 73 30.21 60.07 21.22
N ILE A 74 29.54 61.06 20.62
CA ILE A 74 28.36 60.83 19.79
C ILE A 74 28.70 59.95 18.58
N ALA A 75 29.81 60.24 17.88
CA ALA A 75 30.24 59.48 16.72
C ALA A 75 30.60 58.03 17.08
N THR A 76 31.33 57.81 18.17
CA THR A 76 31.69 56.47 18.63
C THR A 76 30.47 55.66 19.05
N VAL A 77 29.53 56.26 19.79
CA VAL A 77 28.26 55.61 20.16
C VAL A 77 27.40 55.31 18.92
N ALA A 78 27.33 56.23 17.96
CA ALA A 78 26.59 56.00 16.72
C ALA A 78 27.19 54.85 15.90
N VAL A 79 28.51 54.84 15.71
CA VAL A 79 29.22 53.76 14.99
C VAL A 79 29.07 52.43 15.73
N ALA A 80 29.21 52.41 17.05
CA ALA A 80 29.00 51.22 17.86
C ALA A 80 27.56 50.69 17.73
N GLY A 81 26.56 51.57 17.78
CA GLY A 81 25.15 51.20 17.60
C GLY A 81 24.85 50.60 16.21
N ILE A 82 25.41 51.19 15.15
CA ILE A 82 25.28 50.67 13.77
C ILE A 82 25.97 49.30 13.65
N ALA A 83 27.16 49.15 14.21
CA ALA A 83 27.89 47.88 14.17
C ALA A 83 27.13 46.77 14.93
N LEU A 84 26.62 47.07 16.12
CA LEU A 84 25.93 46.12 16.98
C LEU A 84 24.58 45.70 16.37
N SER A 85 23.83 46.65 15.81
CA SER A 85 22.58 46.34 15.09
C SER A 85 22.83 45.51 13.82
N SER A 86 23.86 45.84 13.03
CA SER A 86 24.24 45.06 11.86
C SER A 86 24.63 43.62 12.23
N LEU A 87 25.39 43.45 13.31
CA LEU A 87 25.77 42.13 13.82
C LEU A 87 24.54 41.35 14.30
N ALA A 88 23.61 41.99 15.01
CA ALA A 88 22.38 41.35 15.47
C ALA A 88 21.51 40.87 14.30
N VAL A 89 21.38 41.67 13.23
CA VAL A 89 20.66 41.27 12.00
C VAL A 89 21.31 40.07 11.33
N LEU A 90 22.65 40.06 11.22
CA LEU A 90 23.39 38.92 10.66
C LEU A 90 23.21 37.64 11.47
N LEU A 91 23.35 37.72 12.80
CA LEU A 91 23.18 36.56 13.67
C LEU A 91 21.74 36.03 13.64
N CYS A 92 20.76 36.91 13.69
CA CYS A 92 19.35 36.54 13.60
C CYS A 92 19.04 35.90 12.23
N GLY A 93 19.56 36.47 11.13
CA GLY A 93 19.42 35.92 9.79
C GLY A 93 20.04 34.53 9.66
N LEU A 94 21.25 34.32 10.19
CA LEU A 94 21.90 33.01 10.21
C LEU A 94 21.11 32.00 11.04
N PHE A 95 20.62 32.40 12.21
CA PHE A 95 19.81 31.53 13.07
C PHE A 95 18.49 31.15 12.39
N PHE A 96 17.80 32.11 11.77
CA PHE A 96 16.57 31.87 11.03
C PHE A 96 16.80 30.96 9.82
N PHE A 97 17.86 31.21 9.05
CA PHE A 97 18.19 30.39 7.87
C PHE A 97 18.50 28.94 8.27
N ARG A 98 19.26 28.73 9.37
CA ARG A 98 19.57 27.39 9.86
C ARG A 98 18.38 26.70 10.51
N GLY A 99 17.52 27.44 11.21
CA GLY A 99 16.37 26.90 11.93
C GLY A 99 15.15 26.63 11.04
N ALA A 100 14.93 27.42 9.99
CA ALA A 100 13.76 27.29 9.12
C ALA A 100 14.09 26.72 7.74
N VAL A 101 15.04 27.31 7.02
CA VAL A 101 15.24 27.01 5.59
C VAL A 101 15.90 25.66 5.36
N LEU A 102 16.98 25.36 6.08
CA LEU A 102 17.68 24.07 5.96
C LEU A 102 16.78 22.84 6.20
N PRO A 103 16.02 22.74 7.31
CA PRO A 103 15.16 21.58 7.54
C PRO A 103 14.01 21.48 6.51
N LEU A 104 13.49 22.60 6.03
CA LEU A 104 12.49 22.61 4.95
C LEU A 104 13.05 22.05 3.64
N GLN A 105 14.28 22.43 3.27
CA GLN A 105 14.92 21.90 2.07
C GLN A 105 15.16 20.39 2.18
N SER A 106 15.62 19.92 3.35
CA SER A 106 15.77 18.48 3.60
C SER A 106 14.43 17.73 3.51
N ALA A 107 13.33 18.35 3.95
CA ALA A 107 11.99 17.74 3.87
C ALA A 107 11.53 17.59 2.42
N VAL A 108 11.79 18.59 1.58
CA VAL A 108 11.52 18.52 0.14
C VAL A 108 12.32 17.39 -0.51
N THR A 109 13.62 17.29 -0.24
CA THR A 109 14.45 16.20 -0.77
C THR A 109 13.96 14.82 -0.30
N ALA A 110 13.49 14.71 0.94
CA ALA A 110 12.90 13.46 1.44
C ALA A 110 11.60 13.11 0.70
N LEU A 111 10.74 14.09 0.43
CA LEU A 111 9.52 13.89 -0.37
C LEU A 111 9.83 13.52 -1.82
N GLU A 112 10.84 14.14 -2.44
CA GLU A 112 11.30 13.78 -3.80
C GLU A 112 11.76 12.32 -3.85
N ARG A 113 12.54 11.86 -2.86
CA ARG A 113 12.94 10.44 -2.76
C ARG A 113 11.75 9.52 -2.59
N ILE A 114 10.78 9.88 -1.74
CA ILE A 114 9.54 9.11 -1.57
C ILE A 114 8.78 9.03 -2.90
N ALA A 115 8.71 10.13 -3.67
CA ALA A 115 8.05 10.17 -4.96
C ALA A 115 8.77 9.33 -6.04
N GLU A 116 10.09 9.22 -5.95
CA GLU A 116 10.91 8.32 -6.78
C GLU A 116 10.77 6.84 -6.37
N GLY A 117 10.10 6.56 -5.25
CA GLY A 117 9.95 5.21 -4.68
C GLY A 117 11.08 4.82 -3.74
N ASN A 118 12.09 5.67 -3.55
CA ASN A 118 13.20 5.42 -2.64
C ASN A 118 12.80 5.73 -1.19
N LEU A 119 12.40 4.69 -0.45
CA LEU A 119 12.10 4.77 0.98
C LEU A 119 13.31 4.46 1.86
N SER A 120 14.51 4.40 1.27
CA SER A 120 15.76 4.14 1.97
C SER A 120 16.39 5.44 2.48
N GLY A 121 16.76 5.46 3.77
CA GLY A 121 17.42 6.59 4.40
C GLY A 121 16.79 6.96 5.74
N GLU A 122 17.64 7.36 6.67
CA GLU A 122 17.22 7.91 7.95
C GLU A 122 16.99 9.41 7.77
N ASN A 123 15.74 9.84 7.86
CA ASN A 123 15.42 11.27 7.84
C ASN A 123 15.81 11.84 9.20
N GLY A 124 16.94 12.53 9.25
CA GLY A 124 17.49 13.12 10.48
C GLY A 124 16.43 13.92 11.23
N HIS A 125 16.19 13.54 12.48
CA HIS A 125 15.13 14.10 13.34
C HIS A 125 15.49 15.46 13.95
N ASP A 126 16.50 16.16 13.41
CA ASP A 126 16.99 17.40 13.97
C ASP A 126 16.18 18.59 13.44
N GLY A 127 15.20 19.01 14.23
CA GLY A 127 14.46 20.24 14.02
C GLY A 127 13.55 20.56 15.19
N TYR A 128 13.62 21.79 15.70
CA TYR A 128 12.71 22.29 16.72
C TYR A 128 11.63 23.18 16.07
N GLY A 129 10.41 23.16 16.63
CA GLY A 129 9.29 23.98 16.14
C GLY A 129 8.57 23.40 14.92
N GLU A 130 8.04 24.28 14.07
CA GLU A 130 7.21 23.91 12.92
C GLU A 130 7.96 23.11 11.84
N PRO A 131 9.21 23.44 11.45
CA PRO A 131 9.97 22.66 10.48
C PRO A 131 10.27 21.23 10.97
N GLY A 132 10.57 21.08 12.26
CA GLY A 132 10.72 19.77 12.89
C GLY A 132 9.44 18.94 12.85
N ARG A 133 8.28 19.58 13.06
CA ARG A 133 6.97 18.91 12.96
C ARG A 133 6.68 18.45 11.53
N VAL A 134 7.03 19.26 10.52
CA VAL A 134 6.92 18.85 9.11
C VAL A 134 7.80 17.63 8.83
N MET A 135 9.05 17.64 9.28
CA MET A 135 9.94 16.49 9.14
C MET A 135 9.42 15.23 9.82
N ALA A 136 8.87 15.35 11.03
CA ALA A 136 8.25 14.23 11.72
C ALA A 136 7.07 13.65 10.93
N SER A 137 6.23 14.52 10.32
CA SER A 137 5.13 14.07 9.46
C SER A 137 5.62 13.36 8.19
N VAL A 138 6.69 13.85 7.55
CA VAL A 138 7.30 13.19 6.38
C VAL A 138 7.86 11.81 6.76
N SER A 139 8.56 11.70 7.88
CA SER A 139 9.07 10.42 8.39
C SER A 139 7.95 9.43 8.72
N MET A 140 6.85 9.90 9.31
CA MET A 140 5.67 9.07 9.58
C MET A 140 5.03 8.57 8.29
N MET A 141 4.94 9.43 7.27
CA MET A 141 4.41 9.06 5.95
C MET A 141 5.30 8.00 5.28
N GLN A 142 6.62 8.17 5.31
CA GLN A 142 7.58 7.19 4.79
C GLN A 142 7.44 5.83 5.49
N LEU A 143 7.30 5.83 6.83
CA LEU A 143 7.10 4.60 7.60
C LEU A 143 5.80 3.91 7.21
N HIS A 144 4.70 4.66 7.11
CA HIS A 144 3.39 4.10 6.74
C HIS A 144 3.41 3.51 5.33
N LEU A 145 4.07 4.18 4.38
CA LEU A 145 4.22 3.67 3.02
C LEU A 145 5.05 2.38 2.99
N LYS A 146 6.13 2.31 3.78
CA LYS A 146 6.95 1.10 3.92
C LYS A 146 6.16 -0.08 4.48
N VAL A 147 5.34 0.16 5.51
CA VAL A 147 4.45 -0.88 6.07
C VAL A 147 3.43 -1.36 5.04
N MET A 148 2.80 -0.44 4.31
CA MET A 148 1.84 -0.78 3.27
C MET A 148 2.47 -1.63 2.16
N ILE A 149 3.68 -1.29 1.73
CA ILE A 149 4.43 -2.06 0.74
C ILE A 149 4.77 -3.47 1.26
N ASP A 150 5.20 -3.59 2.51
CA ASP A 150 5.50 -4.89 3.13
C ASP A 150 4.25 -5.77 3.25
N GLU A 151 3.10 -5.18 3.61
CA GLU A 151 1.82 -5.87 3.63
C GLU A 151 1.40 -6.36 2.24
N ILE A 152 1.62 -5.55 1.19
CA ILE A 152 1.39 -5.96 -0.21
C ILE A 152 2.33 -7.12 -0.60
N ARG A 153 3.61 -7.11 -0.18
CA ARG A 153 4.54 -8.25 -0.41
C ARG A 153 4.03 -9.51 0.25
N CYS A 154 3.64 -9.41 1.51
CA CYS A 154 3.12 -10.54 2.28
C CYS A 154 1.84 -11.10 1.64
N SER A 155 0.92 -10.22 1.24
CA SER A 155 -0.32 -10.59 0.55
C SER A 155 -0.06 -11.26 -0.81
N SER A 156 0.82 -10.69 -1.65
CA SER A 156 1.23 -11.30 -2.92
C SER A 156 1.89 -12.67 -2.72
N GLY A 157 2.72 -12.81 -1.68
CA GLY A 157 3.31 -14.07 -1.25
C GLY A 157 2.25 -15.12 -0.91
N SER A 158 1.29 -14.75 -0.07
CA SER A 158 0.17 -15.62 0.33
C SER A 158 -0.71 -16.03 -0.84
N ILE A 159 -1.04 -15.11 -1.77
CA ILE A 159 -1.79 -15.42 -2.99
C ILE A 159 -1.06 -16.45 -3.83
N ARG A 160 0.26 -16.31 -4.00
CA ARG A 160 1.07 -17.26 -4.78
C ARG A 160 1.06 -18.66 -4.16
N GLU A 161 1.18 -18.74 -2.83
CA GLU A 161 1.08 -20.01 -2.11
C GLU A 161 -0.31 -20.64 -2.25
N GLN A 162 -1.37 -19.85 -2.15
CA GLN A 162 -2.75 -20.31 -2.32
C GLN A 162 -3.01 -20.78 -3.76
N CYS A 163 -2.52 -20.07 -4.77
CA CYS A 163 -2.62 -20.48 -6.17
C CYS A 163 -1.89 -21.79 -6.43
N ALA A 164 -0.69 -21.98 -5.86
CA ALA A 164 0.06 -23.22 -5.95
C ALA A 164 -0.71 -24.40 -5.31
N ARG A 165 -1.27 -24.20 -4.11
CA ARG A 165 -2.10 -25.20 -3.43
C ARG A 165 -3.36 -25.52 -4.25
N LEU A 166 -4.02 -24.49 -4.76
CA LEU A 166 -5.23 -24.62 -5.56
C LEU A 166 -4.96 -25.41 -6.85
N ASN A 167 -3.85 -25.13 -7.54
CA ASN A 167 -3.43 -25.87 -8.73
C ASN A 167 -3.16 -27.36 -8.42
N GLN A 168 -2.54 -27.64 -7.27
CA GLN A 168 -2.35 -29.03 -6.80
C GLN A 168 -3.68 -29.72 -6.51
N THR A 169 -4.64 -29.03 -5.88
CA THR A 169 -6.00 -29.56 -5.66
C THR A 169 -6.69 -29.85 -6.99
N MET A 170 -6.60 -28.94 -7.96
CA MET A 170 -7.19 -29.13 -9.28
C MET A 170 -6.60 -30.31 -10.04
N MET A 171 -5.28 -30.51 -10.00
CA MET A 171 -4.65 -31.68 -10.60
C MET A 171 -5.20 -32.98 -9.99
N ASN A 172 -5.39 -33.02 -8.67
CA ASN A 172 -5.98 -34.18 -7.99
C ASN A 172 -7.45 -34.40 -8.39
N VAL A 173 -8.26 -33.34 -8.45
CA VAL A 173 -9.67 -33.45 -8.89
C VAL A 173 -9.76 -33.87 -10.36
N ALA A 174 -8.90 -33.34 -11.23
CA ALA A 174 -8.84 -33.73 -12.64
C ALA A 174 -8.52 -35.23 -12.78
N GLN A 175 -7.50 -35.71 -12.06
CA GLN A 175 -7.13 -37.13 -12.05
C GLN A 175 -8.29 -38.00 -11.53
N HIS A 176 -8.92 -37.60 -10.41
CA HIS A 176 -10.03 -38.36 -9.86
C HIS A 176 -11.26 -38.36 -10.78
N SER A 177 -11.52 -37.25 -11.46
CA SER A 177 -12.58 -37.12 -12.47
C SER A 177 -12.32 -38.03 -13.68
N GLU A 178 -11.07 -38.16 -14.12
CA GLU A 178 -10.68 -39.12 -15.17
C GLU A 178 -10.89 -40.58 -14.72
N GLU A 179 -10.43 -40.94 -13.53
CA GLU A 179 -10.65 -42.28 -12.96
C GLU A 179 -12.14 -42.61 -12.79
N GLN A 180 -12.95 -41.64 -12.33
CA GLN A 180 -14.39 -41.81 -12.19
C GLN A 180 -15.08 -41.96 -13.55
N HIS A 181 -14.64 -41.20 -14.56
CA HIS A 181 -15.16 -41.31 -15.92
C HIS A 181 -14.98 -42.73 -16.44
N ASP A 182 -13.77 -43.27 -16.34
CA ASP A 182 -13.46 -44.62 -16.79
C ASP A 182 -14.29 -45.68 -16.05
N ARG A 183 -14.46 -45.54 -14.73
CA ARG A 183 -15.30 -46.44 -13.93
C ARG A 183 -16.77 -46.39 -14.33
N VAL A 184 -17.32 -45.19 -14.57
CA VAL A 184 -18.70 -45.03 -15.02
C VAL A 184 -18.89 -45.66 -16.39
N TYR A 185 -17.98 -45.43 -17.34
CA TYR A 185 -18.04 -46.05 -18.66
C TYR A 185 -17.97 -47.58 -18.60
N GLN A 186 -17.05 -48.14 -17.82
CA GLN A 186 -16.96 -49.59 -17.63
C GLN A 186 -18.25 -50.17 -17.02
N THR A 187 -18.88 -49.45 -16.09
CA THR A 187 -20.10 -49.93 -15.45
C THR A 187 -21.32 -49.80 -16.36
N VAL A 188 -21.40 -48.75 -17.19
CA VAL A 188 -22.45 -48.62 -18.23
C VAL A 188 -22.32 -49.73 -19.27
N ASP A 189 -21.10 -50.04 -19.71
CA ASP A 189 -20.85 -51.11 -20.68
C ASP A 189 -21.21 -52.49 -20.09
N ALA A 190 -20.77 -52.77 -18.87
CA ALA A 190 -21.17 -53.98 -18.14
C ALA A 190 -22.69 -54.07 -17.96
N ALA A 191 -23.34 -52.96 -17.61
CA ALA A 191 -24.79 -52.89 -17.49
C ALA A 191 -25.49 -53.15 -18.83
N ALA A 192 -24.92 -52.68 -19.95
CA ALA A 192 -25.47 -52.85 -21.29
C ALA A 192 -25.47 -54.31 -21.69
N VAL A 193 -24.35 -55.00 -21.44
CA VAL A 193 -24.22 -56.43 -21.66
C VAL A 193 -25.22 -57.22 -20.81
N SER A 194 -25.36 -56.92 -19.51
CA SER A 194 -26.32 -57.61 -18.64
C SER A 194 -27.78 -57.35 -19.03
N CYS A 195 -28.14 -56.12 -19.43
CA CYS A 195 -29.48 -55.80 -19.91
C CYS A 195 -29.83 -56.58 -21.18
N ASP A 196 -28.87 -56.73 -22.11
CA ASP A 196 -29.03 -57.55 -23.31
C ASP A 196 -29.19 -59.05 -22.94
N GLY A 197 -28.41 -59.54 -21.98
CA GLY A 197 -28.52 -60.90 -21.45
C GLY A 197 -29.88 -61.19 -20.81
N LEU A 198 -30.39 -60.29 -19.97
CA LEU A 198 -31.71 -60.42 -19.32
C LEU A 198 -32.86 -60.37 -20.32
N LYS A 199 -32.75 -59.56 -21.39
CA LYS A 199 -33.72 -59.56 -22.49
C LYS A 199 -33.73 -60.88 -23.23
N ARG A 200 -32.56 -61.39 -23.61
CA ARG A 200 -32.43 -62.71 -24.24
C ARG A 200 -33.00 -63.81 -23.35
N LEU A 201 -32.73 -63.77 -22.05
CA LEU A 201 -33.31 -64.70 -21.08
C LEU A 201 -34.84 -64.66 -21.06
N ALA A 202 -35.43 -63.46 -21.06
CA ALA A 202 -36.87 -63.29 -21.10
C ALA A 202 -37.47 -63.82 -22.41
N ASP A 203 -36.82 -63.55 -23.55
CA ASP A 203 -37.24 -64.04 -24.87
C ASP A 203 -37.11 -65.57 -24.97
N ASP A 204 -36.03 -66.15 -24.45
CA ASP A 204 -35.79 -67.60 -24.41
C ASP A 204 -36.83 -68.30 -23.52
N ALA A 205 -37.15 -67.74 -22.35
CA ALA A 205 -38.19 -68.26 -21.47
C ALA A 205 -39.57 -68.23 -22.14
N GLU A 206 -39.87 -67.18 -22.91
CA GLU A 206 -41.13 -67.06 -23.67
C GLU A 206 -41.17 -68.02 -24.88
N ALA A 207 -40.05 -68.22 -25.56
CA ALA A 207 -39.92 -69.22 -26.62
C ALA A 207 -40.11 -70.65 -26.07
N LEU A 208 -39.57 -70.95 -24.89
CA LEU A 208 -39.78 -72.23 -24.20
C LEU A 208 -41.26 -72.45 -23.84
N LEU A 209 -41.97 -71.41 -23.39
CA LEU A 209 -43.42 -71.48 -23.15
C LEU A 209 -44.20 -71.84 -24.42
N LEU A 210 -43.90 -71.17 -25.53
CA LEU A 210 -44.54 -71.44 -26.82
C LEU A 210 -44.22 -72.85 -27.35
N LEU A 211 -43.00 -73.34 -27.11
CA LEU A 211 -42.61 -74.71 -27.46
C LEU A 211 -43.31 -75.74 -26.56
N ALA A 212 -43.43 -75.50 -25.26
CA ALA A 212 -44.16 -76.36 -24.33
C ALA A 212 -45.65 -76.41 -24.68
N GLU A 213 -46.27 -75.27 -24.98
CA GLU A 213 -47.68 -75.19 -25.42
C GLU A 213 -47.90 -75.95 -26.76
N ARG A 214 -46.91 -75.89 -27.67
CA ARG A 214 -46.96 -76.59 -28.96
C ARG A 214 -46.62 -78.08 -28.84
N ALA A 215 -45.80 -78.47 -27.87
CA ALA A 215 -45.51 -79.85 -27.50
C ALA A 215 -46.67 -80.50 -26.73
N GLY A 216 -47.48 -79.73 -26.00
CA GLY A 216 -48.76 -80.20 -25.45
C GLY A 216 -49.75 -80.69 -26.53
N ALA A 217 -49.53 -80.30 -27.80
CA ALA A 217 -50.27 -80.83 -28.95
C ALA A 217 -49.66 -82.12 -29.55
N TRP A 218 -48.46 -82.54 -29.14
CA TRP A 218 -47.76 -83.74 -29.58
C TRP A 218 -47.10 -84.43 -28.36
N CYS A 219 -47.79 -85.38 -27.75
CA CYS A 219 -47.26 -86.19 -26.65
C CYS A 219 -46.08 -87.07 -27.11
N GLU A 220 -44.90 -86.48 -27.18
CA GLU A 220 -43.59 -87.13 -27.13
C GLU A 220 -42.64 -86.24 -26.30
N PRO A 221 -41.72 -86.83 -25.52
CA PRO A 221 -40.94 -86.08 -24.53
C PRO A 221 -40.07 -85.01 -25.19
N ALA A 222 -40.27 -83.75 -24.81
CA ALA A 222 -39.38 -82.66 -25.17
C ALA A 222 -37.94 -83.00 -24.71
N PRO A 223 -36.91 -82.77 -25.53
CA PRO A 223 -35.55 -83.13 -25.16
C PRO A 223 -35.05 -82.18 -24.06
N ALA A 224 -34.83 -82.75 -22.87
CA ALA A 224 -34.16 -82.17 -21.70
C ALA A 224 -32.89 -81.31 -21.96
N PRO A 225 -32.06 -81.51 -23.01
CA PRO A 225 -30.90 -80.63 -23.25
C PRO A 225 -31.22 -79.14 -23.47
N ALA A 226 -32.41 -78.78 -24.00
CA ALA A 226 -32.71 -77.38 -24.29
C ALA A 226 -32.86 -76.51 -23.02
N LEU A 227 -33.47 -77.06 -21.97
CA LEU A 227 -33.63 -76.38 -20.68
C LEU A 227 -32.29 -76.26 -19.93
N ALA A 228 -31.44 -77.29 -20.01
CA ALA A 228 -30.12 -77.26 -19.42
C ALA A 228 -29.21 -76.23 -20.12
N GLU A 229 -29.32 -76.08 -21.44
CA GLU A 229 -28.55 -75.12 -22.23
C GLU A 229 -28.99 -73.67 -21.97
N THR A 230 -30.30 -73.42 -21.83
CA THR A 230 -30.83 -72.08 -21.46
C THR A 230 -30.46 -71.68 -20.03
N VAL A 231 -30.47 -72.63 -19.09
CA VAL A 231 -30.04 -72.36 -17.69
C VAL A 231 -28.53 -72.15 -17.61
N ALA A 232 -27.73 -72.93 -18.35
CA ALA A 232 -26.28 -72.72 -18.43
C ALA A 232 -25.91 -71.40 -19.13
N ALA A 233 -26.69 -70.93 -20.10
CA ALA A 233 -26.51 -69.63 -20.74
C ALA A 233 -26.91 -68.44 -19.83
N ALA A 234 -27.81 -68.68 -18.86
CA ALA A 234 -28.28 -67.69 -17.89
C ALA A 234 -27.30 -67.45 -16.73
N GLU A 235 -26.49 -68.45 -16.39
CA GLU A 235 -25.60 -68.46 -15.23
C GLU A 235 -24.61 -67.28 -15.17
N PRO A 236 -23.89 -66.90 -16.26
CA PRO A 236 -23.02 -65.73 -16.23
C PRO A 236 -23.78 -64.40 -16.13
N ALA A 237 -25.04 -64.31 -16.62
CA ALA A 237 -25.86 -63.11 -16.52
C ALA A 237 -26.39 -62.87 -15.10
N LEU A 238 -26.74 -63.95 -14.37
CA LEU A 238 -27.12 -63.87 -12.95
C LEU A 238 -25.92 -63.57 -12.03
N GLN A 239 -24.72 -64.07 -12.37
CA GLN A 239 -23.51 -63.84 -11.56
C GLN A 239 -22.89 -62.45 -11.75
N ALA A 240 -23.11 -61.81 -12.92
CA ALA A 240 -22.60 -60.47 -13.22
C ALA A 240 -23.55 -59.33 -12.77
N ALA A 241 -24.75 -59.66 -12.30
CA ALA A 241 -25.65 -58.68 -11.70
C ALA A 241 -25.07 -58.17 -10.37
N PRO A 242 -25.01 -56.84 -10.13
CA PRO A 242 -24.63 -56.33 -8.82
C PRO A 242 -25.69 -56.81 -7.82
N THR A 243 -25.28 -57.67 -6.88
CA THR A 243 -26.15 -58.27 -5.86
C THR A 243 -27.12 -57.24 -5.28
N PRO A 244 -28.42 -57.33 -5.57
CA PRO A 244 -29.42 -56.64 -4.80
C PRO A 244 -29.56 -57.35 -3.45
N ALA A 245 -29.94 -56.59 -2.43
CA ALA A 245 -30.16 -57.05 -1.06
C ALA A 245 -31.42 -57.92 -0.90
N ALA A 246 -31.52 -59.02 -1.65
CA ALA A 246 -32.52 -60.05 -1.46
C ALA A 246 -31.83 -61.42 -1.43
N GLU A 247 -31.88 -62.08 -0.28
CA GLU A 247 -31.31 -63.41 -0.07
C GLU A 247 -31.89 -64.42 -1.08
N PRO A 248 -31.05 -65.23 -1.77
CA PRO A 248 -31.48 -66.20 -2.77
C PRO A 248 -31.83 -67.55 -2.12
N SER A 249 -32.58 -67.54 -1.02
CA SER A 249 -32.82 -68.75 -0.21
C SER A 249 -33.93 -69.67 -0.73
N ASP A 250 -34.73 -69.26 -1.71
CA ASP A 250 -35.95 -70.00 -2.10
C ASP A 250 -35.98 -70.52 -3.55
N LEU A 251 -34.86 -70.47 -4.28
CA LEU A 251 -34.79 -70.99 -5.66
C LEU A 251 -34.04 -72.31 -5.71
N ASP A 252 -34.72 -73.35 -5.24
CA ASP A 252 -34.30 -74.75 -5.40
C ASP A 252 -34.72 -75.24 -6.81
N TRP A 253 -33.81 -75.13 -7.77
CA TRP A 253 -34.06 -75.43 -9.19
C TRP A 253 -33.47 -76.76 -9.66
N LEU A 254 -32.85 -77.55 -8.77
CA LEU A 254 -32.00 -78.69 -9.15
C LEU A 254 -32.61 -80.08 -8.94
N ASP A 255 -33.77 -80.20 -8.28
CA ASP A 255 -34.40 -81.50 -8.05
C ASP A 255 -35.50 -81.81 -9.08
N LEU A 256 -35.13 -82.59 -10.10
CA LEU A 256 -36.02 -83.14 -11.12
C LEU A 256 -36.46 -84.57 -10.74
N GLU A 257 -37.47 -84.70 -9.87
CA GLU A 257 -38.18 -85.97 -9.69
C GLU A 257 -39.32 -86.13 -10.72
N PRO A 258 -39.56 -87.33 -11.29
CA PRO A 258 -40.53 -87.52 -12.36
C PRO A 258 -41.97 -87.67 -11.82
N GLU A 259 -42.77 -86.63 -11.97
CA GLU A 259 -44.21 -86.57 -11.68
C GLU A 259 -45.04 -86.62 -13.01
N PRO A 260 -46.35 -86.92 -12.99
CA PRO A 260 -47.12 -87.19 -14.21
C PRO A 260 -47.28 -85.97 -15.13
N CYS A 261 -47.16 -86.22 -16.45
CA CYS A 261 -47.00 -85.27 -17.57
C CYS A 261 -47.85 -83.98 -17.54
N ALA A 262 -49.11 -84.02 -17.07
CA ALA A 262 -50.00 -82.86 -17.07
C ALA A 262 -49.72 -81.86 -15.92
N ALA A 263 -49.21 -82.35 -14.78
CA ALA A 263 -48.79 -81.48 -13.67
C ALA A 263 -47.44 -80.81 -13.95
N GLN A 264 -46.64 -81.41 -14.84
CA GLN A 264 -45.31 -80.93 -15.20
C GLN A 264 -45.35 -79.76 -16.20
N GLU A 265 -46.32 -79.72 -17.12
CA GLU A 265 -46.55 -78.59 -18.04
C GLU A 265 -46.99 -77.32 -17.31
N ASP A 266 -47.96 -77.41 -16.39
CA ASP A 266 -48.42 -76.25 -15.61
C ASP A 266 -47.31 -75.69 -14.70
N ASN A 267 -46.50 -76.57 -14.10
CA ASN A 267 -45.39 -76.16 -13.23
C ASN A 267 -44.24 -75.50 -14.02
N LEU A 268 -43.87 -76.06 -15.18
CA LEU A 268 -42.85 -75.48 -16.07
C LEU A 268 -43.33 -74.14 -16.65
N ALA A 269 -44.59 -74.05 -17.05
CA ALA A 269 -45.15 -72.81 -17.58
C ALA A 269 -45.18 -71.71 -16.52
N GLN A 270 -45.59 -72.02 -15.29
CA GLN A 270 -45.59 -71.08 -14.19
C GLN A 270 -44.17 -70.62 -13.80
N ARG A 271 -43.18 -71.52 -13.85
CA ARG A 271 -41.77 -71.18 -13.56
C ARG A 271 -41.12 -70.37 -14.69
N ALA A 272 -41.38 -70.68 -15.95
CA ALA A 272 -40.87 -69.90 -17.10
C ALA A 272 -41.51 -68.50 -17.16
N GLN A 273 -42.80 -68.37 -16.83
CA GLN A 273 -43.44 -67.05 -16.67
C GLN A 273 -42.84 -66.25 -15.49
N GLY A 274 -42.55 -66.92 -14.37
CA GLY A 274 -41.86 -66.30 -13.23
C GLY A 274 -40.46 -65.79 -13.58
N LEU A 275 -39.70 -66.59 -14.33
CA LEU A 275 -38.35 -66.23 -14.82
C LEU A 275 -38.40 -65.05 -15.80
N ALA A 276 -39.31 -65.09 -16.78
CA ALA A 276 -39.49 -64.00 -17.74
C ALA A 276 -39.93 -62.70 -17.05
N ALA A 277 -40.80 -62.77 -16.05
CA ALA A 277 -41.22 -61.62 -15.27
C ALA A 277 -40.07 -61.05 -14.43
N ALA A 278 -39.30 -61.91 -13.74
CA ALA A 278 -38.14 -61.50 -12.97
C ALA A 278 -37.06 -60.83 -13.85
N ALA A 279 -36.74 -61.44 -15.00
CA ALA A 279 -35.78 -60.92 -15.95
C ALA A 279 -36.20 -59.56 -16.53
N ARG A 280 -37.50 -59.36 -16.78
CA ARG A 280 -38.04 -58.05 -17.21
C ARG A 280 -37.94 -56.98 -16.13
N ILE A 281 -38.21 -57.32 -14.87
CA ILE A 281 -38.09 -56.38 -13.74
C ILE A 281 -36.62 -55.99 -13.55
N GLU A 282 -35.71 -56.95 -13.65
CA GLU A 282 -34.27 -56.72 -13.52
C GLU A 282 -33.70 -55.95 -14.72
N ALA A 283 -34.17 -56.22 -15.94
CA ALA A 283 -33.81 -55.43 -17.12
C ALA A 283 -34.29 -53.97 -16.99
N PHE A 284 -35.45 -53.75 -16.39
CA PHE A 284 -35.97 -52.41 -16.11
C PHE A 284 -35.15 -51.68 -15.05
N SER A 285 -34.76 -52.36 -13.96
CA SER A 285 -33.88 -51.77 -12.95
C SER A 285 -32.50 -51.45 -13.52
N MET A 286 -31.95 -52.30 -14.39
CA MET A 286 -30.69 -52.05 -15.10
C MET A 286 -30.78 -50.84 -16.05
N SER A 287 -31.94 -50.61 -16.66
CA SER A 287 -32.17 -49.42 -17.48
C SER A 287 -32.19 -48.14 -16.64
N ASP A 288 -32.71 -48.21 -15.41
CA ASP A 288 -32.69 -47.06 -14.49
C ASP A 288 -31.28 -46.77 -13.98
N THR A 289 -30.48 -47.81 -13.66
CA THR A 289 -29.08 -47.62 -13.26
C THR A 289 -28.23 -47.02 -14.37
N MET A 290 -28.45 -47.38 -15.64
CA MET A 290 -27.82 -46.71 -16.78
C MET A 290 -28.20 -45.23 -16.88
N ALA A 291 -29.47 -44.89 -16.66
CA ALA A 291 -29.93 -43.50 -16.68
C ALA A 291 -29.24 -42.68 -15.58
N GLN A 292 -29.12 -43.24 -14.38
CA GLN A 292 -28.39 -42.63 -13.27
C GLN A 292 -26.89 -42.50 -13.58
N MET A 293 -26.25 -43.51 -14.19
CA MET A 293 -24.85 -43.44 -14.60
C MET A 293 -24.60 -42.36 -15.66
N ASN A 294 -25.52 -42.20 -16.61
CA ASN A 294 -25.41 -41.13 -17.60
C ASN A 294 -25.51 -39.74 -16.93
N GLN A 295 -26.30 -39.61 -15.87
CA GLN A 295 -26.34 -38.40 -15.05
C GLN A 295 -25.01 -38.17 -14.31
N VAL A 296 -24.40 -39.20 -13.74
CA VAL A 296 -23.07 -39.11 -13.11
C VAL A 296 -22.01 -38.71 -14.14
N ALA A 297 -22.05 -39.27 -15.35
CA ALA A 297 -21.14 -38.90 -16.43
C ALA A 297 -21.25 -37.42 -16.80
N MET A 298 -22.46 -36.85 -16.83
CA MET A 298 -22.66 -35.41 -17.05
C MET A 298 -22.03 -34.57 -15.93
N LEU A 299 -22.22 -34.94 -14.66
CA LEU A 299 -21.61 -34.25 -13.52
C LEU A 299 -20.07 -34.32 -13.54
N ILE A 300 -19.50 -35.43 -14.00
CA ILE A 300 -18.04 -35.58 -14.16
C ILE A 300 -17.51 -34.62 -15.23
N VAL A 301 -18.24 -34.46 -16.35
CA VAL A 301 -17.90 -33.51 -17.42
C VAL A 301 -18.01 -32.06 -16.92
N GLU A 302 -19.06 -31.75 -16.16
CA GLU A 302 -19.25 -30.42 -15.53
C GLU A 302 -18.10 -30.11 -14.56
N ASN A 303 -17.75 -31.03 -13.67
CA ASN A 303 -16.64 -30.88 -12.73
C ASN A 303 -15.30 -30.67 -13.46
N ARG A 304 -15.08 -31.34 -14.60
CA ARG A 304 -13.87 -31.11 -15.42
C ARG A 304 -13.85 -29.70 -16.03
N GLY A 305 -15.01 -29.16 -16.42
CA GLY A 305 -15.16 -27.76 -16.83
C GLY A 305 -14.83 -26.80 -15.70
N ASP A 306 -15.38 -27.03 -14.51
CA ASP A 306 -15.11 -26.21 -13.32
C ASP A 306 -13.62 -26.22 -12.95
N VAL A 307 -12.94 -27.36 -13.07
CA VAL A 307 -11.50 -27.47 -12.84
C VAL A 307 -10.71 -26.63 -13.85
N GLN A 308 -11.11 -26.60 -15.12
CA GLN A 308 -10.45 -25.77 -16.14
C GLN A 308 -10.65 -24.28 -15.88
N ASP A 309 -11.88 -23.87 -15.54
CA ASP A 309 -12.21 -22.48 -15.22
C ASP A 309 -11.47 -21.99 -13.98
N ALA A 310 -11.43 -22.83 -12.94
CA ALA A 310 -10.71 -22.53 -11.73
C ALA A 310 -9.19 -22.45 -12.00
N TRP A 311 -8.65 -23.28 -12.91
CA TRP A 311 -7.23 -23.25 -13.27
C TRP A 311 -6.86 -21.95 -13.98
N ALA A 312 -7.70 -21.52 -14.93
CA ALA A 312 -7.55 -20.24 -15.60
C ALA A 312 -7.61 -19.06 -14.61
N ALA A 313 -8.51 -19.10 -13.64
CA ALA A 313 -8.61 -18.09 -12.59
C ALA A 313 -7.34 -18.05 -11.71
N SER A 314 -6.79 -19.21 -11.34
CA SER A 314 -5.52 -19.31 -10.60
C SER A 314 -4.35 -18.69 -11.36
N GLN A 315 -4.27 -18.94 -12.68
CA GLN A 315 -3.23 -18.35 -13.53
C GLN A 315 -3.32 -16.82 -13.59
N GLN A 316 -4.53 -16.27 -13.64
CA GLN A 316 -4.75 -14.82 -13.62
C GLN A 316 -4.36 -14.21 -12.27
N LEU A 317 -4.66 -14.87 -11.16
CA LEU A 317 -4.24 -14.45 -9.81
C LEU A 317 -2.71 -14.49 -9.67
N GLU A 318 -2.05 -15.53 -10.17
CA GLU A 318 -0.59 -15.65 -10.16
C GLU A 318 0.07 -14.52 -10.97
N SER A 319 -0.47 -14.22 -12.15
CA SER A 319 -0.01 -13.08 -12.97
C SER A 319 -0.17 -11.75 -12.22
N THR A 320 -1.32 -11.54 -11.59
CA THR A 320 -1.60 -10.31 -10.82
C THR A 320 -0.66 -10.17 -9.62
N ALA A 321 -0.40 -11.27 -8.91
CA ALA A 321 0.55 -11.30 -7.80
C ALA A 321 1.99 -11.00 -8.26
N ALA A 322 2.37 -11.46 -9.46
CA ALA A 322 3.67 -11.16 -10.06
C ALA A 322 3.80 -9.68 -10.49
N GLU A 323 2.74 -9.09 -11.03
CA GLU A 323 2.71 -7.65 -11.33
C GLU A 323 2.81 -6.79 -10.06
N LEU A 324 2.09 -7.17 -9.00
CA LEU A 324 2.20 -6.53 -7.68
C LEU A 324 3.64 -6.62 -7.12
N ASP A 325 4.28 -7.78 -7.20
CA ASP A 325 5.68 -7.96 -6.77
C ASP A 325 6.64 -7.05 -7.58
N LYS A 326 6.40 -6.91 -8.88
CA LYS A 326 7.19 -6.03 -9.75
C LYS A 326 6.99 -4.55 -9.42
N LEU A 327 5.75 -4.13 -9.17
CA LEU A 327 5.44 -2.77 -8.71
C LEU A 327 6.12 -2.48 -7.38
N VAL A 328 6.08 -3.44 -6.46
CA VAL A 328 6.69 -3.30 -5.15
C VAL A 328 8.23 -3.27 -5.21
N LYS A 329 8.85 -4.01 -6.13
CA LYS A 329 10.30 -3.92 -6.39
C LYS A 329 10.76 -2.56 -6.90
N TYR A 330 9.86 -1.74 -7.45
CA TYR A 330 10.17 -0.36 -7.82
C TYR A 330 10.43 0.53 -6.59
N PHE A 331 9.96 0.11 -5.40
CA PHE A 331 10.08 0.87 -4.16
C PHE A 331 11.21 0.40 -3.23
N ASP A 332 12.04 -0.56 -3.66
CA ASP A 332 13.29 -0.98 -2.97
C ASP A 332 14.50 -0.23 -3.54
#